data_AF-A0A1A9T5R4-F1
#
_entry.id   AF-A0A1A9T5R4-F1
#
_cell.length_a   1.000
_cell.length_b   1.000
_cell.length_c   1.000
_cell.angle_alpha   90.00
_cell.angle_beta   90.00
_cell.angle_gamma   90.00
#
_symmetry.space_group_name_H-M   'P 1'
#
loop_
_entity.id
_entity.type
_entity.pdbx_description
1 polymer ?
#
loop_
_entity_poly.entity_id
_entity_poly.type
_entity_poly.pdbx_seq_one_letter_code
_entity_poly.pdbx_strand_id
1 'polypeptide(L)'
;MLTRDFGRVAAVAKGARRPRSAMRGMLQSFQPLLGTWSGKAELKSLHSLEWGSGLLLLKGEALMCGFYLNELMLRLLPREDAHEGLFDYYAQTLKTLSANAHYATTLRRFELKMLQEMGYAVPLTEDEAAVEVVAAQSYVYVAERGACAESTKDGVSLIGKTLLDMARDDYTDPKTQLQSKQLMRVLLAHYLGDKPLHTRQLLVDLQGL
;
A
#
# COMPACT_ATOMS: atom_id res chain seq x y z
N MET A 1 -1.31 10.89 11.10
CA MET A 1 -2.35 9.86 11.27
C MET A 1 -3.02 9.64 9.93
N LEU A 2 -3.44 8.41 9.63
CA LEU A 2 -4.39 8.15 8.56
C LEU A 2 -5.77 8.05 9.22
N THR A 3 -6.75 8.75 8.67
CA THR A 3 -8.12 8.80 9.18
C THR A 3 -9.09 8.39 8.07
N ARG A 4 -10.22 7.81 8.44
CA ARG A 4 -11.21 7.32 7.48
C ARG A 4 -11.83 8.47 6.69
N ASP A 5 -12.35 9.47 7.38
CA ASP A 5 -13.21 10.50 6.79
C ASP A 5 -12.46 11.79 6.42
N PHE A 6 -11.18 11.92 6.81
CA PHE A 6 -10.38 13.13 6.57
C PHE A 6 -8.99 12.82 5.98
N GLY A 7 -8.75 11.57 5.56
CA GLY A 7 -7.48 11.19 4.95
C GLY A 7 -6.28 11.32 5.89
N ARG A 8 -5.14 11.74 5.32
CA ARG A 8 -3.92 11.92 6.09
C ARG A 8 -3.89 13.27 6.81
N VAL A 9 -3.89 13.21 8.14
CA VAL A 9 -3.87 14.37 9.02
C VAL A 9 -2.57 14.43 9.82
N ALA A 10 -1.88 15.56 9.78
CA ALA A 10 -0.77 15.86 10.68
C ALA A 10 -1.33 16.39 12.00
N ALA A 11 -1.00 15.75 13.13
CA ALA A 11 -1.52 16.14 14.43
C ALA A 11 -0.44 16.08 15.52
N VAL A 12 -0.55 16.96 16.51
CA VAL A 12 0.29 17.00 17.71
C VAL A 12 -0.52 16.71 18.96
N ALA A 13 -0.05 15.74 19.75
CA ALA A 13 -0.61 15.41 21.05
C ALA A 13 0.20 16.10 22.16
N LYS A 14 -0.28 17.25 22.64
CA LYS A 14 0.44 18.04 23.65
C LYS A 14 0.50 17.26 24.98
N GLY A 15 1.70 17.10 25.52
CA GLY A 15 1.90 16.39 26.78
C GLY A 15 1.84 14.85 26.67
N ALA A 16 1.69 14.27 25.48
CA ALA A 16 1.60 12.82 25.29
C ALA A 16 2.82 12.05 25.82
N ARG A 17 4.00 12.68 25.86
CA ARG A 17 5.24 12.10 26.40
C ARG A 17 5.37 12.17 27.92
N ARG A 18 4.48 12.87 28.64
CA ARG A 18 4.54 13.00 30.11
C ARG A 18 4.35 11.62 30.76
N PRO A 19 5.02 11.32 31.89
CA PRO A 19 4.97 10.00 32.52
C PRO A 19 3.57 9.47 32.84
N ARG A 20 2.63 10.37 33.20
CA ARG A 20 1.23 10.02 33.55
C ARG A 20 0.22 10.25 32.42
N SER A 21 0.69 10.48 31.19
CA SER A 21 -0.20 10.71 30.05
C SER A 21 -0.86 9.40 29.61
N ALA A 22 -2.19 9.37 29.62
CA ALA A 22 -2.97 8.26 29.08
C ALA A 22 -2.63 7.99 27.59
N MET A 23 -2.32 9.05 26.82
CA MET A 23 -2.01 8.95 25.39
C MET A 23 -0.64 8.31 25.08
N ARG A 24 0.25 8.20 26.08
CA ARG A 24 1.65 7.75 25.84
C ARG A 24 1.71 6.33 25.29
N GLY A 25 0.84 5.45 25.78
CA GLY A 25 0.76 4.04 25.35
C GLY A 25 -0.15 3.80 24.15
N MET A 26 -0.98 4.78 23.78
CA MET A 26 -2.00 4.62 22.74
C MET A 26 -1.49 4.94 21.34
N LEU A 27 -0.53 5.88 21.24
CA LEU A 27 0.06 6.32 19.97
C LEU A 27 1.09 5.31 19.44
N GLN A 28 0.65 4.07 19.25
CA GLN A 28 1.44 3.00 18.63
C GLN A 28 1.02 2.81 17.17
N SER A 29 1.98 2.45 16.33
CA SER A 29 1.70 2.09 14.93
C SER A 29 0.72 0.92 14.86
N PHE A 30 -0.09 0.90 13.80
CA PHE A 30 -1.03 -0.17 13.45
C PHE A 30 -2.21 -0.35 14.42
N GLN A 31 -2.31 0.48 15.46
CA GLN A 31 -3.44 0.42 16.38
C GLN A 31 -4.62 1.24 15.83
N PRO A 32 -5.82 0.64 15.76
CA PRO A 32 -7.02 1.37 15.43
C PRO A 32 -7.36 2.30 16.59
N LEU A 33 -7.58 3.58 16.29
CA LEU A 33 -7.84 4.61 17.29
C LEU A 33 -9.06 5.43 16.86
N LEU A 34 -9.90 5.75 17.83
CA LEU A 34 -10.87 6.84 17.73
C LEU A 34 -10.24 8.06 18.37
N GLY A 35 -10.39 9.23 17.76
CA GLY A 35 -9.78 10.43 18.29
C GLY A 35 -10.45 11.69 17.83
N THR A 36 -10.33 12.74 18.63
CA THR A 36 -10.80 14.08 18.28
C THR A 36 -9.63 15.04 18.18
N TRP A 37 -9.67 15.90 17.17
CA TRP A 37 -8.67 16.94 16.95
C TRP A 37 -9.35 18.22 16.49
N SER A 38 -8.65 19.34 16.61
CA SER A 38 -9.10 20.59 16.02
C SER A 38 -7.93 21.45 15.54
N GLY A 39 -8.25 22.45 14.71
CA GLY A 39 -7.28 23.41 14.19
C GLY A 39 -7.50 23.69 12.71
N LYS A 40 -7.34 24.95 12.31
CA LYS A 40 -7.41 25.38 10.91
C LYS A 40 -6.06 25.29 10.18
N ALA A 41 -4.96 25.22 10.93
CA ALA A 41 -3.62 25.03 10.37
C ALA A 41 -3.42 23.60 9.84
N GLU A 42 -2.35 23.38 9.06
CA GLU A 42 -1.98 22.03 8.59
C GLU A 42 -1.67 21.07 9.74
N LEU A 43 -1.08 21.57 10.83
CA LEU A 43 -0.83 20.79 12.04
C LEU A 43 -2.01 20.95 13.01
N LYS A 44 -2.78 19.87 13.19
CA LYS A 44 -3.93 19.83 14.10
C LYS A 44 -3.48 19.56 15.55
N SER A 45 -4.28 19.99 16.52
CA SER A 45 -4.10 19.62 17.93
C SER A 45 -5.00 18.43 18.27
N LEU A 46 -4.40 17.32 18.72
CA LEU A 46 -5.11 16.11 19.14
C LEU A 46 -5.54 16.25 20.61
N HIS A 47 -6.83 16.06 20.87
CA HIS A 47 -7.44 16.30 22.18
C HIS A 47 -7.72 15.03 22.95
N SER A 48 -8.24 14.00 22.27
CA SER A 48 -8.59 12.73 22.86
C SER A 48 -8.23 11.58 21.94
N LEU A 49 -7.97 10.43 22.55
CA LEU A 49 -7.78 9.15 21.88
C LEU A 49 -8.45 8.07 22.71
N GLU A 50 -9.12 7.15 22.02
CA GLU A 50 -9.68 5.92 22.54
C GLU A 50 -9.19 4.77 21.66
N TRP A 51 -8.94 3.62 22.28
CA TRP A 51 -8.64 2.41 21.52
C TRP A 51 -9.90 2.03 20.74
N GLY A 52 -9.73 1.77 19.45
CA GLY A 52 -10.81 1.26 18.61
C GLY A 52 -11.04 -0.23 18.85
N SER A 53 -11.17 -1.00 17.77
CA SER A 53 -11.22 -2.46 17.86
C SER A 53 -9.95 -3.05 18.49
N GLY A 54 -10.00 -4.31 18.93
CA GLY A 54 -8.92 -4.98 19.67
C GLY A 54 -7.51 -4.85 19.10
N LEU A 55 -6.52 -5.15 19.95
CA LEU A 55 -5.09 -5.01 19.65
C LEU A 55 -4.68 -5.80 18.40
N LEU A 56 -4.00 -5.11 17.48
CA LEU A 56 -3.41 -5.73 16.30
C LEU A 56 -1.90 -5.83 16.49
N LEU A 57 -1.39 -7.05 16.56
CA LEU A 57 0.04 -7.32 16.79
C LEU A 57 0.69 -7.83 15.51
N LEU A 58 1.49 -6.97 14.88
CA LEU A 58 2.41 -7.39 13.81
C LEU A 58 3.77 -7.73 14.42
N LYS A 59 4.37 -8.83 13.97
CA LYS A 59 5.68 -9.32 14.42
C LYS A 59 6.52 -9.77 13.22
N GLY A 60 7.85 -9.75 13.36
CA GLY A 60 8.77 -10.23 12.33
C GLY A 60 8.51 -9.59 10.97
N GLU A 61 8.42 -10.41 9.91
CA GLU A 61 8.19 -9.95 8.55
C GLU A 61 6.86 -9.19 8.38
N ALA A 62 5.80 -9.59 9.09
CA ALA A 62 4.51 -8.91 9.02
C ALA A 62 4.61 -7.45 9.51
N LEU A 63 5.44 -7.19 10.52
CA LEU A 63 5.70 -5.85 11.04
C LEU A 63 6.39 -4.98 9.98
N MET A 64 7.38 -5.56 9.29
CA MET A 64 8.08 -4.87 8.20
C MET A 64 7.15 -4.60 7.01
N CYS A 65 6.28 -5.56 6.67
CA CYS A 65 5.24 -5.35 5.67
C CYS A 65 4.31 -4.19 6.05
N GLY A 66 3.86 -4.13 7.31
CA GLY A 66 3.06 -3.02 7.81
C GLY A 66 3.76 -1.66 7.66
N PHE A 67 5.04 -1.58 8.02
CA PHE A 67 5.82 -0.34 7.85
C PHE A 67 6.00 0.04 6.38
N TYR A 68 6.19 -0.95 5.50
CA TYR A 68 6.24 -0.72 4.05
C TYR A 68 4.94 -0.10 3.54
N LEU A 69 3.78 -0.63 3.95
CA LEU A 69 2.48 -0.05 3.59
C LEU A 69 2.33 1.38 4.13
N ASN A 70 2.76 1.65 5.37
CA ASN A 70 2.73 2.99 5.96
C ASN A 70 3.58 3.99 5.18
N GLU A 71 4.79 3.59 4.78
CA GLU A 71 5.65 4.46 4.01
C GLU A 71 5.07 4.75 2.63
N LEU A 72 4.51 3.73 1.96
CA LEU A 72 3.87 3.89 0.67
C LEU A 72 2.72 4.90 0.75
N MET A 73 1.83 4.72 1.73
CA MET A 73 0.74 5.67 1.97
C MET A 73 1.23 7.07 2.31
N LEU A 74 2.28 7.18 3.14
CA LEU A 74 2.82 8.49 3.53
C LEU A 74 3.35 9.29 2.33
N ARG A 75 3.87 8.59 1.31
CA ARG A 75 4.48 9.20 0.13
C ARG A 75 3.49 9.49 -0.98
N LEU A 76 2.53 8.61 -1.21
CA LEU A 76 1.63 8.73 -2.35
C LEU A 76 0.29 9.39 -2.00
N LEU A 77 -0.22 9.26 -0.76
CA LEU A 77 -1.51 9.88 -0.43
C LEU A 77 -1.38 11.40 -0.24
N PRO A 78 -2.27 12.19 -0.87
CA PRO A 78 -2.46 13.58 -0.53
C PRO A 78 -2.83 13.76 0.95
N ARG A 79 -2.60 14.97 1.47
CA ARG A 79 -3.02 15.34 2.83
C ARG A 79 -4.48 15.78 2.79
N GLU A 80 -5.20 15.49 3.88
CA GLU A 80 -6.58 15.94 4.07
C GLU A 80 -7.56 15.52 2.95
N ASP A 81 -7.24 14.44 2.23
CA ASP A 81 -8.06 13.86 1.17
C ASP A 81 -8.53 12.45 1.55
N ALA A 82 -9.85 12.25 1.60
CA ALA A 82 -10.45 11.07 2.19
C ALA A 82 -10.55 9.93 1.17
N HIS A 83 -9.92 8.80 1.50
CA HIS A 83 -10.07 7.54 0.77
C HIS A 83 -10.65 6.47 1.71
N GLU A 84 -11.95 6.54 1.98
CA GLU A 84 -12.62 5.64 2.95
C GLU A 84 -12.44 4.16 2.58
N GLY A 85 -12.61 3.81 1.31
CA GLY A 85 -12.43 2.43 0.82
C GLY A 85 -11.00 1.92 1.01
N LEU A 86 -10.00 2.76 0.73
CA LEU A 86 -8.59 2.44 0.97
C LEU A 86 -8.28 2.32 2.46
N PHE A 87 -8.87 3.16 3.31
CA PHE A 87 -8.73 3.07 4.77
C PHE A 87 -9.23 1.73 5.30
N ASP A 88 -10.45 1.35 4.91
CA ASP A 88 -11.07 0.08 5.32
C ASP A 88 -10.26 -1.12 4.79
N TYR A 89 -9.77 -1.02 3.54
CA TYR A 89 -8.92 -2.05 2.93
C TYR A 89 -7.54 -2.16 3.60
N TYR A 90 -6.93 -1.04 4.01
CA TYR A 90 -5.70 -1.02 4.77
C TYR A 90 -5.86 -1.72 6.12
N ALA A 91 -6.94 -1.42 6.86
CA ALA A 91 -7.23 -2.08 8.13
C ALA A 91 -7.41 -3.59 7.96
N GLN A 92 -8.10 -4.03 6.91
CA GLN A 92 -8.23 -5.46 6.59
C GLN A 92 -6.89 -6.09 6.20
N THR A 93 -6.06 -5.37 5.45
CA THR A 93 -4.71 -5.83 5.05
C THR A 93 -3.83 -6.06 6.27
N LEU A 94 -3.84 -5.16 7.26
CA LEU A 94 -3.10 -5.36 8.51
C LEU A 94 -3.57 -6.62 9.25
N LYS A 95 -4.88 -6.88 9.30
CA LYS A 95 -5.42 -8.11 9.91
C LYS A 95 -4.91 -9.35 9.18
N THR A 96 -4.95 -9.35 7.85
CA THR A 96 -4.40 -10.44 7.03
C THR A 96 -2.91 -10.66 7.29
N LEU A 97 -2.10 -9.58 7.33
CA LEU A 97 -0.67 -9.68 7.64
C LEU A 97 -0.42 -10.23 9.05
N SER A 98 -1.28 -9.93 10.02
CA SER A 98 -1.14 -10.46 11.39
C SER A 98 -1.45 -11.96 11.50
N ALA A 99 -2.25 -12.51 10.58
CA ALA A 99 -2.78 -13.87 10.64
C ALA A 99 -2.14 -14.85 9.64
N ASN A 100 -1.48 -14.37 8.58
CA ASN A 100 -1.11 -15.18 7.41
C ASN A 100 0.40 -15.10 7.11
N ALA A 101 0.97 -16.16 6.54
CA ALA A 101 2.34 -16.21 6.03
C ALA A 101 2.48 -15.74 4.56
N HIS A 102 1.38 -15.55 3.81
CA HIS A 102 1.40 -15.11 2.41
C HIS A 102 1.60 -13.59 2.23
N TYR A 103 2.69 -13.07 2.79
CA TYR A 103 2.98 -11.63 2.82
C TYR A 103 3.12 -11.04 1.42
N ALA A 104 3.83 -11.71 0.51
CA ALA A 104 4.11 -11.19 -0.82
C ALA A 104 2.84 -10.88 -1.61
N THR A 105 1.89 -11.82 -1.64
CA THR A 105 0.58 -11.68 -2.27
C THR A 105 -0.27 -10.60 -1.60
N THR A 106 -0.32 -10.60 -0.27
CA THR A 106 -1.05 -9.59 0.51
C THR A 106 -0.57 -8.17 0.16
N LEU A 107 0.75 -7.99 0.02
CA LEU A 107 1.33 -6.73 -0.43
C LEU A 107 0.93 -6.38 -1.87
N ARG A 108 0.97 -7.31 -2.83
CA ARG A 108 0.61 -7.00 -4.22
C ARG A 108 -0.84 -6.56 -4.36
N ARG A 109 -1.74 -7.21 -3.64
CA ARG A 109 -3.17 -6.83 -3.58
C ARG A 109 -3.34 -5.41 -3.05
N PHE A 110 -2.62 -5.06 -1.99
CA PHE A 110 -2.66 -3.71 -1.44
C PHE A 110 -2.10 -2.67 -2.39
N GLU A 111 -0.93 -2.92 -2.98
CA GLU A 111 -0.30 -2.00 -3.92
C GLU A 111 -1.21 -1.71 -5.12
N LEU A 112 -1.79 -2.75 -5.73
CA LEU A 112 -2.71 -2.60 -6.85
C LEU A 112 -3.96 -1.80 -6.46
N LYS A 113 -4.62 -2.18 -5.36
CA LYS A 113 -5.81 -1.50 -4.86
C LYS A 113 -5.52 -0.03 -4.55
N MET A 114 -4.39 0.24 -3.91
CA MET A 114 -3.97 1.59 -3.57
C MET A 114 -3.77 2.45 -4.82
N LEU A 115 -3.08 1.93 -5.85
CA LEU A 115 -2.91 2.65 -7.12
C LEU A 115 -4.25 2.98 -7.78
N GLN A 116 -5.17 2.01 -7.82
CA GLN A 116 -6.51 2.21 -8.38
C GLN A 116 -7.34 3.23 -7.59
N GLU A 117 -7.30 3.19 -6.26
CA GLU A 117 -8.02 4.15 -5.39
C GLU A 117 -7.47 5.58 -5.48
N MET A 118 -6.19 5.74 -5.85
CA MET A 118 -5.59 7.04 -6.14
C MET A 118 -5.90 7.55 -7.57
N GLY A 119 -6.67 6.79 -8.34
CA GLY A 119 -7.05 7.14 -9.71
C GLY A 119 -5.99 6.84 -10.76
N TYR A 120 -4.93 6.10 -10.41
CA TYR A 120 -3.95 5.66 -11.41
C TYR A 120 -4.52 4.53 -12.26
N ALA A 121 -4.38 4.65 -13.58
CA ALA A 121 -4.82 3.63 -14.51
C ALA A 121 -3.87 2.42 -14.47
N VAL A 122 -4.39 1.29 -14.03
CA VAL A 122 -3.69 0.00 -14.08
C VAL A 122 -4.54 -0.99 -14.89
N PRO A 123 -4.66 -0.83 -16.22
CA PRO A 123 -5.43 -1.73 -17.06
C PRO A 123 -4.81 -3.13 -17.07
N LEU A 124 -5.61 -4.14 -16.73
CA LEU A 124 -5.15 -5.54 -16.64
C LEU A 124 -5.86 -6.47 -17.63
N THR A 125 -6.99 -6.04 -18.17
CA THR A 125 -7.85 -6.86 -19.05
C THR A 125 -7.73 -6.47 -20.51
N GLU A 126 -7.23 -5.27 -20.78
CA GLU A 126 -7.06 -4.70 -22.12
C GLU A 126 -5.62 -4.20 -22.28
N ASP A 127 -5.12 -4.27 -23.51
CA ASP A 127 -3.85 -3.71 -23.91
C ASP A 127 -3.98 -2.21 -24.27
N GLU A 128 -2.86 -1.59 -24.65
CA GLU A 128 -2.83 -0.15 -24.97
C GLU A 128 -3.71 0.26 -26.16
N ALA A 129 -4.09 -0.69 -27.01
CA ALA A 129 -4.98 -0.49 -28.14
C ALA A 129 -6.45 -0.82 -27.80
N ALA A 130 -6.76 -1.00 -26.51
CA ALA A 130 -8.05 -1.45 -25.99
C ALA A 130 -8.48 -2.83 -26.53
N VAL A 131 -7.52 -3.70 -26.84
CA VAL A 131 -7.77 -5.09 -27.23
C VAL A 131 -7.65 -5.98 -26.01
N GLU A 132 -8.54 -6.97 -25.88
CA GLU A 132 -8.51 -7.90 -24.75
C GLU A 132 -7.16 -8.62 -24.61
N VAL A 133 -6.65 -8.68 -23.38
CA VAL A 133 -5.42 -9.39 -23.05
C VAL A 133 -5.61 -10.89 -23.25
N VAL A 134 -4.72 -11.50 -24.04
CA VAL A 134 -4.71 -12.93 -24.31
C VAL A 134 -3.82 -13.66 -23.33
N ALA A 135 -4.37 -14.64 -22.61
CA ALA A 135 -3.67 -15.34 -21.53
C ALA A 135 -2.33 -15.97 -21.94
N ALA A 136 -2.24 -16.52 -23.15
CA ALA A 136 -1.04 -17.20 -23.65
C ALA A 136 0.01 -16.25 -24.28
N GLN A 137 -0.35 -14.99 -24.52
CA GLN A 137 0.52 -14.01 -25.17
C GLN A 137 1.45 -13.34 -24.17
N SER A 138 2.63 -12.92 -24.62
CA SER A 138 3.55 -12.10 -23.83
C SER A 138 3.37 -10.63 -24.14
N TYR A 139 3.49 -9.80 -23.11
CA TYR A 139 3.35 -8.36 -23.18
C TYR A 139 4.54 -7.70 -22.49
N VAL A 140 4.83 -6.46 -22.88
CA VAL A 140 5.63 -5.54 -22.08
C VAL A 140 4.69 -4.52 -21.46
N TYR A 141 4.61 -4.49 -20.14
CA TYR A 141 3.78 -3.52 -19.43
C TYR A 141 4.56 -2.24 -19.16
N VAL A 142 4.02 -1.11 -19.62
CA VAL A 142 4.60 0.23 -19.45
C VAL A 142 3.68 1.08 -18.59
N ALA A 143 4.23 1.81 -17.63
CA ALA A 143 3.46 2.76 -16.81
C ALA A 143 2.72 3.78 -17.70
N GLU A 144 1.51 4.17 -17.33
CA GLU A 144 0.61 5.06 -18.08
C GLU A 144 0.11 4.55 -19.44
N ARG A 145 0.66 3.46 -20.01
CA ARG A 145 0.20 2.85 -21.27
C ARG A 145 -0.54 1.54 -21.08
N GLY A 146 -0.16 0.74 -20.08
CA GLY A 146 -0.70 -0.60 -19.88
C GLY A 146 0.13 -1.68 -20.57
N ALA A 147 -0.52 -2.78 -20.96
CA ALA A 147 0.12 -3.88 -21.66
C ALA A 147 0.37 -3.51 -23.14
N CYS A 148 1.59 -3.72 -23.63
CA CYS A 148 1.97 -3.52 -25.03
C CYS A 148 2.32 -4.89 -25.66
N ALA A 149 1.71 -5.23 -26.79
CA ALA A 149 2.02 -6.46 -27.52
C ALA A 149 3.40 -6.41 -28.21
N GLU A 150 3.86 -5.21 -28.56
CA GLU A 150 5.16 -4.99 -29.16
C GLU A 150 6.27 -4.88 -28.10
N SER A 151 7.45 -5.37 -28.45
CA SER A 151 8.61 -5.31 -27.57
C SER A 151 9.10 -3.86 -27.42
N THR A 152 8.96 -3.30 -26.24
CA THR A 152 9.58 -2.04 -25.82
C THR A 152 10.60 -2.26 -24.70
N LYS A 153 11.59 -1.37 -24.58
CA LYS A 153 12.62 -1.43 -23.53
C LYS A 153 12.18 -0.81 -22.21
N ASP A 154 11.10 -0.03 -22.21
CA ASP A 154 10.71 0.85 -21.10
C ASP A 154 9.66 0.23 -20.16
N GLY A 155 9.58 -1.10 -20.09
CA GLY A 155 8.57 -1.79 -19.31
C GLY A 155 9.00 -3.13 -18.74
N VAL A 156 8.04 -3.86 -18.18
CA VAL A 156 8.26 -5.20 -17.63
C VAL A 156 7.63 -6.26 -18.52
N SER A 157 8.41 -7.26 -18.91
CA SER A 157 7.90 -8.40 -19.67
C SER A 157 7.13 -9.36 -18.77
N LEU A 158 5.92 -9.72 -19.18
CA LEU A 158 5.06 -10.66 -18.46
C LEU A 158 4.12 -11.40 -19.43
N ILE A 159 3.50 -12.48 -18.96
CA ILE A 159 2.50 -13.20 -19.75
C ILE A 159 1.10 -12.64 -19.44
N GLY A 160 0.21 -12.59 -20.44
CA GLY A 160 -1.14 -12.06 -20.29
C GLY A 160 -1.94 -12.76 -19.18
N LYS A 161 -1.70 -14.07 -18.96
CA LYS A 161 -2.28 -14.80 -17.82
C LYS A 161 -2.03 -14.08 -16.48
N THR A 162 -0.84 -13.54 -16.24
CA THR A 162 -0.54 -12.80 -15.01
C THR A 162 -1.45 -11.59 -14.84
N LEU A 163 -1.71 -10.82 -15.90
CA LEU A 163 -2.59 -9.65 -15.84
C LEU A 163 -4.03 -10.07 -15.53
N LEU A 164 -4.52 -11.09 -16.23
CA LEU A 164 -5.87 -11.61 -16.03
C LEU A 164 -6.06 -12.23 -14.64
N ASP A 165 -5.05 -12.92 -14.13
CA ASP A 165 -5.03 -13.46 -12.78
C ASP A 165 -5.09 -12.33 -11.74
N MET A 166 -4.26 -11.29 -11.89
CA MET A 166 -4.29 -10.10 -11.03
C MET A 166 -5.65 -9.39 -11.08
N ALA A 167 -6.27 -9.27 -12.26
CA ALA A 167 -7.59 -8.67 -12.42
C ALA A 167 -8.69 -9.45 -11.68
N ARG A 168 -8.52 -10.77 -11.55
CA ARG A 168 -9.43 -11.68 -10.82
C ARG A 168 -9.07 -11.86 -9.35
N ASP A 169 -8.04 -11.16 -8.87
CA ASP A 169 -7.45 -11.35 -7.54
C ASP A 169 -6.94 -12.78 -7.25
N ASP A 170 -6.56 -13.52 -8.31
CA ASP A 170 -6.00 -14.86 -8.21
C ASP A 170 -4.46 -14.81 -8.24
N TYR A 171 -3.81 -15.24 -7.17
CA TYR A 171 -2.35 -15.29 -7.08
C TYR A 171 -1.87 -16.71 -6.74
N THR A 172 -2.66 -17.73 -7.09
CA THR A 172 -2.30 -19.13 -6.82
C THR A 172 -1.12 -19.61 -7.67
N ASP A 173 -0.96 -19.04 -8.87
CA ASP A 173 0.14 -19.36 -9.78
C ASP A 173 1.46 -18.69 -9.34
N PRO A 174 2.55 -19.45 -9.11
CA PRO A 174 3.86 -18.90 -8.76
C PRO A 174 4.41 -17.89 -9.79
N LYS A 175 4.10 -18.08 -11.08
CA LYS A 175 4.52 -17.15 -12.14
C LYS A 175 3.80 -15.81 -12.00
N THR A 176 2.51 -15.83 -11.67
CA THR A 176 1.71 -14.64 -11.37
C THR A 176 2.26 -13.91 -10.15
N GLN A 177 2.62 -14.63 -9.07
CA GLN A 177 3.25 -14.02 -7.89
C GLN A 177 4.58 -13.32 -8.24
N LEU A 178 5.42 -13.96 -9.05
CA LEU A 178 6.72 -13.40 -9.46
C LEU A 178 6.54 -12.16 -10.35
N GLN A 179 5.73 -12.28 -11.40
CA GLN A 179 5.56 -11.21 -12.40
C GLN A 179 4.77 -10.03 -11.84
N SER A 180 3.76 -10.26 -11.00
CA SER A 180 3.04 -9.16 -10.31
C SER A 180 3.95 -8.35 -9.39
N LYS A 181 4.89 -8.99 -8.68
CA LYS A 181 5.93 -8.29 -7.91
C LYS A 181 6.83 -7.44 -8.78
N GLN A 182 7.24 -7.93 -9.95
CA GLN A 182 8.06 -7.16 -10.88
C GLN A 182 7.27 -5.96 -11.43
N LEU A 183 6.01 -6.17 -11.79
CA LEU A 183 5.10 -5.13 -12.28
C LEU A 183 4.85 -4.04 -11.24
N MET A 184 4.43 -4.40 -10.02
CA MET A 184 4.21 -3.43 -8.95
C MET A 184 5.48 -2.66 -8.62
N ARG A 185 6.66 -3.29 -8.68
CA ARG A 185 7.92 -2.58 -8.48
C ARG A 185 8.15 -1.48 -9.52
N VAL A 186 7.86 -1.74 -10.79
CA VAL A 186 8.01 -0.76 -11.88
C VAL A 186 6.97 0.36 -11.74
N LEU A 187 5.70 0.00 -11.53
CA LEU A 187 4.63 0.98 -11.38
C LEU A 187 4.83 1.89 -10.17
N LEU A 188 5.14 1.32 -9.00
CA LEU A 188 5.40 2.13 -7.80
C LEU A 188 6.65 3.00 -7.97
N ALA A 189 7.71 2.52 -8.62
CA ALA A 189 8.88 3.34 -8.89
C ALA A 189 8.55 4.54 -9.79
N HIS A 190 7.71 4.34 -10.81
CA HIS A 190 7.23 5.40 -11.68
C HIS A 190 6.49 6.49 -10.87
N TYR A 191 5.54 6.11 -10.01
CA TYR A 191 4.75 7.07 -9.23
C TYR A 191 5.50 7.70 -8.05
N LEU A 192 6.50 7.02 -7.49
CA LEU A 192 7.32 7.54 -6.39
C LEU A 192 8.41 8.52 -6.86
N GLY A 193 8.78 8.48 -8.14
CA GLY A 193 9.87 9.27 -8.71
C GLY A 193 11.22 8.97 -8.04
N ASP A 194 12.04 10.01 -7.85
CA ASP A 194 13.44 9.88 -7.41
C ASP A 194 13.64 9.51 -5.93
N LYS A 195 12.57 9.37 -5.15
CA LYS A 195 12.67 9.09 -3.71
C LYS A 195 12.51 7.59 -3.46
N PRO A 196 13.58 6.84 -3.11
CA PRO A 196 13.47 5.41 -2.82
C PRO A 196 12.80 5.15 -1.47
N LEU A 197 12.06 4.05 -1.33
CA LEU A 197 11.45 3.63 -0.06
C LEU A 197 12.52 3.14 0.93
N HIS A 198 12.53 3.68 2.15
CA HIS A 198 13.51 3.33 3.18
C HIS A 198 13.23 1.95 3.80
N THR A 199 11.96 1.59 3.95
CA THR A 199 11.55 0.27 4.49
C THR A 199 12.02 -0.87 3.60
N ARG A 200 12.09 -0.62 2.28
CA ARG A 200 12.65 -1.57 1.33
C ARG A 200 14.16 -1.74 1.51
N GLN A 201 14.90 -0.66 1.75
CA GLN A 201 16.33 -0.73 2.04
C GLN A 201 16.58 -1.55 3.31
N LEU A 202 15.82 -1.25 4.38
CA LEU A 202 15.91 -1.99 5.64
C LEU A 202 15.59 -3.49 5.48
N LEU A 203 14.61 -3.86 4.66
CA LEU A 203 14.29 -5.27 4.39
C LEU A 203 15.43 -5.99 3.65
N VAL A 204 16.07 -5.33 2.68
CA VAL A 204 17.24 -5.88 1.98
C VAL A 204 18.42 -6.04 2.94
N ASP A 205 18.66 -5.04 3.80
CA ASP A 205 19.77 -5.05 4.76
C ASP A 205 19.56 -6.14 5.85
N LEU A 206 18.30 -6.39 6.26
CA LEU A 206 17.96 -7.42 7.25
C LEU A 206 17.96 -8.85 6.68
N GLN A 207 17.67 -9.02 5.38
CA GLN A 207 17.72 -10.33 4.70
C GLN A 207 19.14 -10.68 4.17
N GLY A 208 20.10 -9.75 4.30
CA GLY A 208 21.49 -9.88 3.86
C GLY A 208 22.51 -10.17 4.98
N LEU A 209 22.06 -10.70 6.14
CA LEU A 209 22.89 -11.24 7.22
C LEU A 209 22.80 -12.77 7.26
#